data_AF-A0A1H0PMP6-F1
#
_entry.id   AF-A0A1H0PMP6-F1
#
_cell.length_a   1.000
_cell.length_b   1.000
_cell.length_c   1.000
_cell.angle_alpha   90.00
_cell.angle_beta   90.00
_cell.angle_gamma   90.00
#
_symmetry.space_group_name_H-M   'P 1'
#
loop_
_entity.id
_entity.type
_entity.pdbx_description
1 polymer ?
#
loop_
_entity_poly.entity_id
_entity_poly.type
_entity_poly.pdbx_seq_one_letter_code
_entity_poly.pdbx_strand_id
1 'polypeptide(L)'
;MMMPRKVLLAAIASAILLASGHAAPAQVVVDGRPEMVHVEARDVPLSEVLAALQDKFNLHYRSDDALQMRKTGVFDGPLQRVAARILDGYDFAMKITPQGIDVLVLRQHGESAVTVTSAMAVRPPLTRAEVKHYALGHLR
;
A
#
# COMPACT_ATOMS: atom_id res chain seq x y z
N MET A 1 -10.25 -16.04 -64.91
CA MET A 1 -10.97 -16.13 -63.62
C MET A 1 -10.88 -17.56 -63.11
N MET A 2 -10.04 -17.81 -62.10
CA MET A 2 -10.29 -18.69 -60.93
C MET A 2 -8.98 -18.97 -60.18
N MET A 3 -9.02 -18.78 -58.87
CA MET A 3 -7.88 -18.62 -57.96
C MET A 3 -7.21 -19.95 -57.58
N PRO A 4 -5.88 -20.00 -57.39
CA PRO A 4 -5.20 -21.18 -56.88
C PRO A 4 -5.33 -21.30 -55.37
N ARG A 5 -6.08 -22.31 -54.91
CA ARG A 5 -5.95 -23.29 -53.79
C ARG A 5 -4.99 -23.08 -52.59
N LYS A 6 -4.25 -21.98 -52.49
CA LYS A 6 -3.29 -21.66 -51.41
C LYS A 6 -3.91 -20.83 -50.29
N VAL A 7 -5.12 -20.32 -50.47
CA VAL A 7 -5.78 -19.41 -49.51
C VAL A 7 -6.31 -20.13 -48.27
N LEU A 8 -6.48 -21.46 -48.30
CA LEU A 8 -7.12 -22.19 -47.20
C LEU A 8 -6.15 -22.59 -46.06
N LEU A 9 -4.84 -22.73 -46.31
CA LEU A 9 -3.87 -23.15 -45.28
C LEU A 9 -3.23 -21.99 -44.51
N ALA A 10 -3.42 -20.75 -44.96
CA ALA A 10 -2.91 -19.57 -44.27
C ALA A 10 -3.83 -19.04 -43.16
N ALA A 11 -4.97 -19.70 -42.91
CA ALA A 11 -5.98 -19.21 -41.95
C ALA A 11 -5.74 -19.65 -40.50
N ILE A 12 -4.85 -20.62 -40.24
CA ILE A 12 -4.68 -21.20 -38.89
C ILE A 12 -3.47 -20.60 -38.15
N ALA A 13 -2.51 -19.99 -38.86
CA ALA A 13 -1.29 -19.45 -38.25
C ALA A 13 -1.47 -18.08 -37.57
N SER A 14 -2.58 -17.37 -37.81
CA SER A 14 -2.78 -16.01 -37.28
C SER A 14 -3.59 -15.94 -35.98
N ALA A 15 -4.08 -17.06 -35.43
CA ALA A 15 -4.95 -17.04 -34.26
C ALA A 15 -4.23 -17.01 -32.90
N ILE A 16 -2.89 -17.18 -32.85
CA ILE A 16 -2.17 -17.36 -31.57
C ILE A 16 -1.60 -16.05 -31.02
N LEU A 17 -1.57 -14.96 -31.79
CA LEU A 17 -0.85 -13.73 -31.39
C LEU A 17 -1.67 -12.69 -30.59
N LEU A 18 -2.93 -12.95 -30.25
CA LEU A 18 -3.82 -11.96 -29.61
C LEU A 18 -4.03 -12.19 -28.09
N ALA A 19 -3.36 -13.17 -27.48
CA ALA A 19 -3.53 -13.49 -26.07
C ALA A 19 -2.42 -12.93 -25.15
N SER A 20 -1.56 -12.04 -25.64
CA SER A 20 -0.70 -11.24 -24.78
C SER A 20 -1.52 -10.08 -24.20
N GLY A 21 -2.30 -10.38 -23.16
CA GLY A 21 -2.85 -9.37 -22.27
C GLY A 21 -1.72 -8.44 -21.87
N HIS A 22 -1.90 -7.15 -22.15
CA HIS A 22 -0.92 -6.13 -21.81
C HIS A 22 -0.92 -5.98 -20.28
N ALA A 23 -0.14 -6.82 -19.59
CA ALA A 23 0.26 -6.51 -18.22
C ALA A 23 1.04 -5.20 -18.31
N ALA A 24 0.50 -4.14 -17.72
CA ALA A 24 1.25 -2.90 -17.56
C ALA A 24 2.59 -3.25 -16.88
N PRO A 25 3.72 -2.64 -17.29
CA PRO A 25 5.00 -2.94 -16.66
C PRO A 25 4.88 -2.61 -15.17
N ALA A 26 5.06 -3.61 -14.31
CA ALA A 26 5.23 -3.39 -12.89
C ALA A 26 6.45 -2.50 -12.71
N GLN A 27 6.25 -1.31 -12.12
CA GLN A 27 7.32 -0.34 -11.95
C GLN A 27 7.35 0.16 -10.51
N VAL A 28 8.51 -0.01 -9.88
CA VAL A 28 8.83 0.55 -8.57
C VAL A 28 9.98 1.54 -8.71
N VAL A 29 9.80 2.76 -8.21
CA VAL A 29 10.83 3.78 -8.12
C VAL A 29 10.94 4.19 -6.66
N VAL A 30 12.15 4.13 -6.12
CA VAL A 30 12.42 4.46 -4.72
C VAL A 30 13.51 5.53 -4.68
N ASP A 31 13.19 6.69 -4.11
CA ASP A 31 14.02 7.89 -4.03
C ASP A 31 14.09 8.53 -2.65
N GLY A 32 15.09 9.40 -2.46
CA GLY A 32 15.25 10.19 -1.23
C GLY A 32 16.14 9.58 -0.15
N ARG A 33 15.92 10.05 1.10
CA ARG A 33 16.66 9.68 2.32
C ARG A 33 15.70 9.04 3.33
N PRO A 34 16.17 8.31 4.36
CA PRO A 34 15.29 7.66 5.34
C PRO A 34 14.26 8.58 6.00
N GLU A 35 14.54 9.88 6.12
CA GLU A 35 13.65 10.88 6.72
C GLU A 35 12.59 11.41 5.73
N MET A 36 12.86 11.27 4.43
CA MET A 36 12.05 11.78 3.32
C MET A 36 12.22 10.85 2.11
N VAL A 37 11.56 9.71 2.20
CA VAL A 37 11.49 8.68 1.17
C VAL A 37 10.35 9.02 0.21
N HIS A 38 10.59 8.80 -1.07
CA HIS A 38 9.61 8.84 -2.14
C HIS A 38 9.53 7.45 -2.76
N VAL A 39 8.36 6.81 -2.71
CA VAL A 39 8.11 5.54 -3.40
C VAL A 39 6.98 5.73 -4.38
N GLU A 40 7.24 5.46 -5.65
CA GLU A 40 6.21 5.32 -6.66
C GLU A 40 6.09 3.84 -7.04
N ALA A 41 4.93 3.25 -6.77
CA ALA A 41 4.60 1.89 -7.14
C ALA A 41 3.48 1.89 -8.18
N ARG A 42 3.66 1.16 -9.27
CA ARG A 42 2.67 0.99 -10.33
C ARG A 42 2.44 -0.48 -10.58
N ASP A 43 1.36 -1.00 -10.00
CA ASP A 43 0.94 -2.39 -10.17
C ASP A 43 2.07 -3.38 -9.82
N VAL A 44 2.73 -3.17 -8.67
CA VAL A 44 3.90 -3.95 -8.24
C VAL A 44 3.51 -4.86 -7.08
N PRO A 45 3.94 -6.14 -7.04
CA PRO A 45 3.72 -6.97 -5.86
C PRO A 45 4.43 -6.38 -4.63
N LEU A 46 3.80 -6.49 -3.46
CA LEU A 46 4.35 -5.96 -2.21
C LEU A 46 5.76 -6.49 -1.89
N SER A 47 6.05 -7.74 -2.23
CA SER A 47 7.39 -8.33 -2.12
C SER A 47 8.48 -7.52 -2.83
N GLU A 48 8.20 -7.06 -4.05
CA GLU A 48 9.15 -6.30 -4.86
C GLU A 48 9.32 -4.86 -4.34
N VAL A 49 8.25 -4.25 -3.83
CA VAL A 49 8.34 -2.94 -3.16
C VAL A 49 9.21 -3.03 -1.90
N LEU A 50 9.03 -4.07 -1.08
CA LEU A 50 9.84 -4.28 0.12
C LEU A 50 11.30 -4.62 -0.22
N ALA A 51 11.54 -5.39 -1.28
CA ALA A 51 12.89 -5.68 -1.76
C ALA A 51 13.62 -4.40 -2.20
N ALA A 52 12.94 -3.48 -2.90
CA ALA A 52 13.52 -2.20 -3.28
C ALA A 52 13.83 -1.30 -2.07
N LEU A 53 12.98 -1.31 -1.03
CA LEU A 53 13.25 -0.61 0.22
C LEU A 53 14.41 -1.23 1.00
N GLN A 54 14.53 -2.57 0.97
CA GLN A 54 15.64 -3.30 1.57
C GLN A 54 16.97 -2.92 0.91
N ASP A 55 17.02 -2.97 -0.42
CA ASP A 55 18.23 -2.63 -1.20
C ASP A 55 18.69 -1.19 -0.94
N LYS A 56 17.75 -0.24 -0.92
CA LYS A 56 18.11 1.18 -0.80
C LYS A 56 18.38 1.66 0.62
N PHE A 57 17.61 1.18 1.60
CA PHE A 57 17.62 1.73 2.97
C PHE A 57 18.03 0.73 4.04
N ASN A 58 18.50 -0.46 3.64
CA ASN A 58 18.86 -1.54 4.56
C ASN A 58 17.70 -1.93 5.50
N LEU A 59 16.47 -1.87 4.99
CA LEU A 59 15.28 -2.32 5.69
C LEU A 59 15.21 -3.84 5.61
N HIS A 60 15.15 -4.53 6.76
CA HIS A 60 15.03 -5.97 6.78
C HIS A 60 13.57 -6.36 6.90
N TYR A 61 13.07 -7.20 5.99
CA TYR A 61 11.72 -7.74 6.11
C TYR A 61 11.74 -9.27 6.22
N ARG A 62 10.79 -9.81 7.00
CA ARG A 62 10.51 -11.25 7.08
C ARG A 62 9.02 -11.47 6.90
N SER A 63 8.66 -12.47 6.11
CA SER A 63 7.28 -12.91 5.94
C SER A 63 7.25 -14.41 5.67
N ASP A 64 6.16 -15.05 6.08
CA ASP A 64 5.81 -16.43 5.69
C ASP A 64 4.87 -16.45 4.47
N ASP A 65 4.32 -15.29 4.08
CA ASP A 65 3.42 -15.13 2.94
C ASP A 65 4.20 -14.73 1.67
N ALA A 66 3.64 -15.03 0.49
CA ALA A 66 4.25 -14.67 -0.79
C ALA A 66 4.18 -13.17 -1.11
N LEU A 67 3.39 -12.38 -0.36
CA LEU A 67 3.27 -10.92 -0.49
C LEU A 67 2.90 -10.47 -1.91
N GLN A 68 1.97 -11.21 -2.53
CA GLN A 68 1.59 -11.01 -3.94
C GLN A 68 0.55 -9.89 -4.14
N MET A 69 0.08 -9.25 -3.07
CA MET A 69 -0.86 -8.14 -3.17
C MET A 69 -0.21 -6.98 -3.94
N ARG A 70 -0.88 -6.56 -5.02
CA ARG A 70 -0.37 -5.50 -5.89
C ARG A 70 -0.59 -4.14 -5.24
N LYS A 71 0.43 -3.30 -5.30
CA LYS A 71 0.45 -1.95 -4.76
C LYS A 71 0.59 -0.97 -5.90
N THR A 72 -0.28 0.04 -5.87
CA THR A 72 -0.28 1.16 -6.80
C THR A 72 -0.49 2.44 -6.01
N GLY A 73 0.38 3.42 -6.21
CA GLY A 73 0.30 4.70 -5.53
C GLY A 73 1.66 5.34 -5.34
N VAL A 74 1.62 6.57 -4.84
CA VAL A 74 2.81 7.34 -4.46
C VAL A 74 2.81 7.49 -2.95
N PHE A 75 3.94 7.20 -2.33
CA PHE A 75 4.13 7.21 -0.89
C PHE A 75 5.32 8.09 -0.51
N ASP A 76 5.01 9.21 0.15
CA ASP A 76 5.99 10.18 0.60
C ASP A 76 6.08 10.23 2.13
N GLY A 77 7.31 10.41 2.62
CA GLY A 77 7.60 10.75 4.01
C GLY A 77 8.69 9.89 4.64
N PRO A 78 8.78 9.87 5.97
CA PRO A 78 9.78 9.05 6.65
C PRO A 78 9.60 7.57 6.32
N LEU A 79 10.71 6.83 6.18
CA LEU A 79 10.73 5.41 5.80
C LEU A 79 9.76 4.58 6.63
N GLN A 80 9.68 4.83 7.95
CA GLN A 80 8.75 4.14 8.83
C GLN A 80 7.28 4.34 8.40
N ARG A 81 6.90 5.57 8.07
CA ARG A 81 5.54 5.92 7.67
C ARG A 81 5.22 5.35 6.29
N VAL A 82 6.18 5.41 5.38
CA VAL A 82 6.06 4.84 4.04
C VAL A 82 5.88 3.32 4.10
N ALA A 83 6.74 2.63 4.87
CA ALA A 83 6.62 1.18 5.09
C ALA A 83 5.25 0.81 5.69
N ALA A 84 4.79 1.53 6.72
CA ALA A 84 3.48 1.27 7.33
C ALA A 84 2.31 1.45 6.33
N ARG A 85 2.37 2.45 5.45
CA ARG A 85 1.35 2.66 4.40
C ARG A 85 1.40 1.60 3.31
N ILE A 86 2.60 1.19 2.91
CA ILE A 86 2.78 0.13 1.91
C ILE A 86 2.26 -1.20 2.46
N LEU A 87 2.45 -1.47 3.75
CA LEU A 87 1.96 -2.66 4.45
C LEU A 87 0.47 -2.57 4.85
N ASP A 88 -0.24 -1.50 4.49
CA ASP A 88 -1.68 -1.40 4.70
C ASP A 88 -2.40 -2.61 4.09
N GLY A 89 -3.33 -3.20 4.84
CA GLY A 89 -3.96 -4.48 4.49
C GLY A 89 -3.21 -5.73 4.96
N TYR A 90 -2.11 -5.58 5.70
CA TYR A 90 -1.42 -6.67 6.38
C TYR A 90 -1.30 -6.37 7.88
N ASP A 91 -1.35 -7.42 8.69
CA ASP A 91 -0.88 -7.40 10.06
C ASP A 91 0.65 -7.43 10.05
N PHE A 92 1.28 -6.43 10.65
CA PHE A 92 2.73 -6.34 10.71
C PHE A 92 3.22 -5.81 12.05
N ALA A 93 4.46 -6.16 12.39
CA ALA A 93 5.22 -5.57 13.48
C ALA A 93 6.47 -4.91 12.92
N MET A 94 6.78 -3.70 13.41
CA MET A 94 8.01 -2.99 13.04
C MET A 94 8.85 -2.72 14.28
N LYS A 95 10.13 -2.98 14.18
CA LYS A 95 11.13 -2.61 15.19
C LYS A 95 12.09 -1.60 14.57
N ILE A 96 12.22 -0.45 15.22
CA ILE A 96 13.15 0.60 14.82
C ILE A 96 14.41 0.43 15.65
N THR A 97 15.55 0.33 14.99
CA THR A 97 16.86 0.22 15.64
C THR A 97 17.80 1.30 15.10
N PRO A 98 18.93 1.57 15.77
CA PRO A 98 19.95 2.45 15.21
C PRO A 98 20.56 1.95 13.90
N GLN A 99 20.45 0.65 13.61
CA GLN A 99 21.03 0.00 12.43
C GLN A 99 20.06 -0.01 11.24
N GLY A 100 18.78 0.28 11.46
CA GLY A 100 17.75 0.24 10.43
C GLY A 100 16.38 -0.15 10.99
N ILE A 101 15.49 -0.56 10.09
CA ILE A 101 14.14 -0.96 10.42
C ILE A 101 13.98 -2.45 10.12
N ASP A 102 13.54 -3.21 11.11
CA ASP A 102 13.14 -4.60 10.95
C ASP A 102 11.61 -4.68 10.87
N VAL A 103 11.10 -5.37 9.87
CA VAL A 103 9.68 -5.56 9.59
C VAL A 103 9.35 -7.04 9.62
N LEU A 104 8.38 -7.44 10.44
CA LEU A 104 7.78 -8.77 10.42
C LEU A 104 6.36 -8.66 9.89
N VAL A 105 6.11 -9.24 8.71
CA VAL A 105 4.78 -9.29 8.09
C VAL A 105 4.15 -10.64 8.44
N LEU A 106 3.00 -10.60 9.12
CA LEU A 106 2.37 -11.76 9.75
C LEU A 106 1.33 -12.40 8.81
N ARG A 107 0.28 -11.66 8.46
CA ARG A 107 -0.79 -12.14 7.60
C ARG A 107 -1.44 -10.98 6.86
N GLN A 108 -2.09 -11.28 5.75
CA GLN A 108 -3.01 -10.33 5.14
C GLN A 108 -4.26 -10.18 6.03
N HIS A 109 -4.72 -8.95 6.24
CA HIS A 109 -6.05 -8.70 6.79
C HIS A 109 -7.05 -9.39 5.87
N GLY A 110 -7.81 -10.35 6.39
CA GLY A 110 -9.07 -10.73 5.72
C GLY A 110 -10.01 -9.51 5.72
N GLU A 111 -11.02 -9.48 4.85
CA GLU A 111 -12.01 -8.39 4.70
C GLU A 111 -12.83 -8.02 5.98
N SER A 112 -12.37 -8.34 7.19
CA SER A 112 -12.82 -7.66 8.39
C SER A 112 -12.12 -6.31 8.51
N ALA A 113 -12.57 -5.36 7.68
CA ALA A 113 -12.45 -3.94 7.98
C ALA A 113 -13.15 -3.68 9.32
N VAL A 114 -12.41 -3.83 10.42
CA VAL A 114 -12.80 -3.17 11.66
C VAL A 114 -12.50 -1.70 11.43
N THR A 115 -13.49 -1.01 10.88
CA THR A 115 -13.51 0.45 10.87
C THR A 115 -13.41 0.88 12.33
N VAL A 116 -12.19 1.20 12.77
CA VAL A 116 -12.00 1.96 14.00
C VAL A 116 -12.52 3.34 13.66
N THR A 117 -13.84 3.53 13.79
CA THR A 117 -14.41 4.85 13.86
C THR A 117 -13.68 5.51 15.00
N SER A 118 -12.80 6.45 14.66
CA SER A 118 -12.28 7.39 15.65
C SER A 118 -13.52 7.96 16.30
N ALA A 119 -13.76 7.58 17.55
CA ALA A 119 -14.75 8.23 18.38
C ALA A 119 -14.20 9.63 18.59
N MET A 120 -14.43 10.49 17.60
CA MET A 120 -14.32 11.92 17.74
C MET A 120 -15.17 12.20 18.96
N ALA A 121 -14.50 12.53 20.06
CA ALA A 121 -15.12 12.68 21.36
C ALA A 121 -16.31 13.63 21.18
N VAL A 122 -17.51 13.07 21.09
CA VAL A 122 -18.75 13.81 21.24
C VAL A 122 -18.72 14.21 22.70
N ARG A 123 -18.14 15.37 22.97
CA ARG A 123 -18.32 16.02 24.26
C ARG A 123 -19.83 16.12 24.44
N PRO A 124 -20.43 15.47 25.45
CA PRO A 124 -21.86 15.57 25.67
C PRO A 124 -22.25 17.05 25.82
N PRO A 125 -23.43 17.47 25.34
CA PRO A 125 -23.88 18.84 25.52
C PRO A 125 -23.86 19.18 27.01
N LEU A 126 -23.28 20.34 27.35
CA LEU A 126 -23.18 20.83 28.73
C LEU A 126 -24.53 20.69 29.41
N THR A 127 -24.55 20.01 30.55
CA THR A 127 -25.78 19.86 31.32
C THR A 127 -26.24 21.23 31.83
N ARG A 128 -27.54 21.37 32.11
CA ARG A 128 -28.11 22.63 32.65
C ARG A 128 -27.44 23.08 33.96
N ALA A 129 -26.81 22.15 34.69
CA ALA A 129 -26.01 22.45 35.88
C ALA A 129 -24.66 23.10 35.54
N GLU A 130 -23.97 22.62 34.50
CA GLU A 130 -22.68 23.15 34.05
C GLU A 130 -22.81 24.52 33.39
N VAL A 131 -23.89 24.76 32.63
CA VAL A 131 -24.21 26.07 32.05
C VAL A 131 -24.41 27.13 33.14
N LYS A 132 -25.03 26.78 34.28
CA LYS A 132 -25.20 27.69 35.41
C LYS A 132 -23.87 28.01 36.11
N HIS A 133 -22.98 27.03 36.22
CA HIS A 133 -21.64 27.24 36.79
C HIS A 133 -20.78 28.16 35.93
N TYR A 134 -20.91 28.10 34.61
CA TYR A 134 -20.19 28.97 33.68
C TYR A 134 -20.74 30.41 33.68
N ALA A 135 -22.07 30.56 33.83
CA ALA A 135 -22.72 31.87 33.94
C ALA A 135 -22.41 32.61 35.25
N LEU A 136 -21.91 31.91 36.28
CA LEU A 136 -21.60 32.47 37.59
C LEU A 136 -20.09 32.65 37.84
N GLY A 137 -19.23 32.35 36.86
CA GLY A 137 -17.78 32.37 36.99
C GLY A 137 -17.11 33.50 36.23
N HIS A 138 -16.67 34.52 36.97
CA HIS A 138 -15.76 35.62 36.61
C HIS A 138 -16.35 36.81 35.84
N LEU A 139 -16.83 37.79 36.60
CA LEU A 139 -16.32 39.16 36.48
C LEU A 139 -15.94 39.64 37.88
N ARG A 140 -14.73 40.20 37.94
CA ARG A 140 -14.05 40.72 39.12
C ARG A 140 -14.81 41.86 39.77
#